data_AF-A0AAE4L1K6-F1
#
_entry.id   AF-A0AAE4L1K6-F1
#
_cell.length_a   1.000
_cell.length_b   1.000
_cell.length_c   1.000
_cell.angle_alpha   90.00
_cell.angle_beta   90.00
_cell.angle_gamma   90.00
#
_symmetry.space_group_name_H-M   'P 1'
#
loop_
_entity.id
_entity.type
_entity.pdbx_description
1 polymer ?
#
loop_
_entity_poly.entity_id
_entity_poly.type
_entity_poly.pdbx_seq_one_letter_code
_entity_poly.pdbx_strand_id
1 'polypeptide(L)'
;MESTQNKAIEKVLLEVVTEETANELANLEGKSLEETFECLYEQMDYQKLLPQGPTASGVLQGLYDLTQAEFQERLSIEEYQEILYQQVDQLASLLGIELEY
;
A
#
# COMPACT_ATOMS: atom_id res chain seq x y z
N MET A 1 1.53 -9.06 18.52
CA MET A 1 1.25 -7.91 17.64
C MET A 1 0.39 -8.35 16.46
N GLU A 2 0.72 -9.49 15.83
CA GLU A 2 -0.07 -10.13 14.75
C GLU A 2 -1.56 -10.33 15.07
N SER A 3 -1.91 -10.83 16.28
CA SER A 3 -3.31 -11.05 16.67
C SER A 3 -4.21 -9.80 16.61
N THR A 4 -3.67 -8.60 16.83
CA THR A 4 -4.46 -7.37 16.79
C THR A 4 -4.72 -6.92 15.36
N GLN A 5 -3.77 -7.13 14.45
CA GLN A 5 -3.91 -6.79 13.04
C GLN A 5 -4.85 -7.75 12.33
N ASN A 6 -4.71 -9.06 12.52
CA ASN A 6 -5.59 -10.05 11.88
C ASN A 6 -7.05 -9.83 12.31
N LYS A 7 -7.29 -9.53 13.60
CA LYS A 7 -8.64 -9.17 14.08
C LYS A 7 -9.20 -7.90 13.46
N ALA A 8 -8.34 -6.91 13.17
CA ALA A 8 -8.78 -5.70 12.49
C ALA A 8 -9.14 -5.99 11.02
N ILE A 9 -8.34 -6.81 10.34
CA ILE A 9 -8.60 -7.26 8.97
C ILE A 9 -9.89 -8.07 8.91
N GLU A 10 -10.06 -9.06 9.79
CA GLU A 10 -11.28 -9.88 9.90
C GLU A 10 -12.52 -9.00 10.07
N LYS A 11 -12.45 -8.00 10.95
CA LYS A 11 -13.57 -7.07 11.19
C LYS A 11 -13.99 -6.30 9.93
N VAL A 12 -13.03 -5.91 9.09
CA VAL A 12 -13.32 -5.22 7.82
C VAL A 12 -13.89 -6.21 6.79
N LEU A 13 -13.33 -7.42 6.71
CA LEU A 13 -13.79 -8.45 5.78
C LEU A 13 -15.23 -8.90 6.05
N LEU A 14 -15.68 -8.90 7.31
CA LEU A 14 -17.07 -9.20 7.69
C LEU A 14 -18.11 -8.28 7.04
N GLU A 15 -17.73 -7.12 6.53
CA GLU A 15 -18.66 -6.23 5.81
C GLU A 15 -19.01 -6.75 4.40
N VAL A 16 -18.20 -7.68 3.87
CA VAL A 16 -18.29 -8.13 2.47
C VAL A 16 -18.35 -9.65 2.30
N VAL A 17 -17.86 -10.43 3.26
CA VAL A 17 -17.87 -11.91 3.23
C VAL A 17 -18.43 -12.50 4.52
N THR A 18 -18.64 -13.81 4.54
CA THR A 18 -19.13 -14.54 5.72
C THR A 18 -18.07 -14.55 6.84
N GLU A 19 -18.51 -14.81 8.08
CA GLU A 19 -17.61 -14.89 9.24
C GLU A 19 -16.52 -15.94 9.08
N GLU A 20 -16.87 -17.12 8.59
CA GLU A 20 -15.91 -18.20 8.31
C GLU A 20 -14.84 -17.75 7.30
N THR A 21 -15.26 -17.16 6.18
CA THR A 21 -14.34 -16.68 5.13
C THR A 21 -13.50 -15.49 5.60
N ALA A 22 -14.07 -14.56 6.39
CA ALA A 22 -13.33 -13.45 6.96
C ALA A 22 -12.22 -13.94 7.90
N ASN A 23 -12.51 -14.94 8.72
CA ASN A 23 -11.55 -15.55 9.63
C ASN A 23 -10.42 -16.25 8.87
N GLU A 24 -10.75 -17.05 7.85
CA GLU A 24 -9.77 -17.74 7.01
C GLU A 24 -8.84 -16.74 6.29
N LEU A 25 -9.41 -15.75 5.61
CA LEU A 25 -8.65 -14.74 4.85
C LEU A 25 -7.74 -13.89 5.75
N ALA A 26 -8.22 -13.50 6.94
CA ALA A 26 -7.45 -12.66 7.87
C ALA A 26 -6.23 -13.38 8.49
N ASN A 27 -6.17 -14.71 8.39
CA ASN A 27 -5.09 -15.53 8.93
C ASN A 27 -4.31 -16.29 7.84
N LEU A 28 -4.46 -15.90 6.57
CA LEU A 28 -3.62 -16.42 5.50
C LEU A 28 -2.16 -15.97 5.69
N GLU A 29 -1.23 -16.88 5.46
CA GLU A 29 0.20 -16.64 5.57
C GLU A 29 0.98 -17.36 4.47
N GLY A 30 2.18 -16.87 4.18
CA GLY A 30 3.07 -17.46 3.18
C GLY A 30 2.42 -17.58 1.81
N LYS A 31 2.58 -18.74 1.17
CA LYS A 31 2.18 -18.95 -0.22
C LYS A 31 0.67 -18.82 -0.45
N SER A 32 -0.17 -19.22 0.51
CA SER A 32 -1.62 -19.09 0.34
C SER A 32 -2.08 -17.63 0.38
N LEU A 33 -1.40 -16.78 1.15
CA LEU A 33 -1.63 -15.34 1.15
C LEU A 33 -1.22 -14.72 -0.20
N GLU A 34 -0.05 -15.08 -0.72
CA GLU A 34 0.44 -14.61 -2.03
C GLU A 34 -0.53 -14.97 -3.15
N GLU A 35 -0.91 -16.25 -3.28
CA GLU A 35 -1.83 -16.71 -4.33
C GLU A 35 -3.22 -16.06 -4.22
N THR A 36 -3.72 -15.86 -3.00
CA THR A 36 -5.01 -15.19 -2.78
C THR A 36 -4.94 -13.72 -3.16
N PHE A 37 -3.86 -13.03 -2.81
CA PHE A 37 -3.64 -11.64 -3.20
C PHE A 37 -3.57 -11.48 -4.72
N GLU A 38 -2.80 -12.34 -5.41
CA GLU A 38 -2.68 -12.33 -6.87
C GLU A 38 -4.04 -12.54 -7.55
N CYS A 39 -4.80 -13.55 -7.10
CA CYS A 39 -6.13 -13.84 -7.64
C CYS A 39 -7.10 -12.67 -7.46
N LEU A 40 -7.11 -12.04 -6.27
CA LEU A 40 -7.94 -10.85 -6.02
C LEU A 40 -7.51 -9.67 -6.90
N TYR A 41 -6.20 -9.45 -7.06
CA TYR A 41 -5.67 -8.40 -7.91
C TYR A 41 -6.09 -8.59 -9.37
N GLU A 42 -5.97 -9.81 -9.93
CA GLU A 42 -6.40 -10.14 -11.29
C GLU A 42 -7.91 -9.90 -11.49
N GLN A 43 -8.73 -10.28 -10.50
CA GLN A 43 -10.17 -10.03 -10.56
C GLN A 43 -10.50 -8.54 -10.52
N MET A 44 -9.81 -7.76 -9.68
CA MET A 44 -9.98 -6.31 -9.62
C MET A 44 -9.56 -5.65 -10.94
N ASP A 45 -8.47 -6.10 -11.57
CA ASP A 45 -8.04 -5.58 -12.87
C ASP A 45 -9.07 -5.88 -13.98
N TYR A 46 -9.52 -7.14 -14.05
CA TYR A 46 -10.55 -7.54 -15.01
C TYR A 46 -11.83 -6.71 -14.88
N GLN A 47 -12.22 -6.38 -13.64
CA GLN A 47 -13.40 -5.56 -13.36
C GLN A 47 -13.12 -4.05 -13.41
N LYS A 48 -11.88 -3.62 -13.68
CA LYS A 48 -11.44 -2.22 -13.68
C LYS A 48 -11.65 -1.50 -12.34
N LEU A 49 -11.53 -2.26 -11.26
CA LEU A 49 -11.65 -1.80 -9.87
C LEU A 49 -10.30 -1.44 -9.24
N LEU A 50 -9.19 -1.64 -9.95
CA LEU A 50 -7.89 -1.19 -9.46
C LEU A 50 -7.88 0.33 -9.23
N PRO A 51 -7.15 0.80 -8.21
CA PRO A 51 -7.00 2.23 -7.95
C PRO A 51 -6.52 2.96 -9.20
N GLN A 52 -7.29 3.95 -9.64
CA GLN A 52 -6.93 4.82 -10.77
C GLN A 52 -5.92 5.90 -10.34
N GLY A 53 -5.72 6.07 -9.03
CA GLY A 53 -4.81 7.04 -8.43
C GLY A 53 -3.71 6.38 -7.60
N PRO A 54 -2.73 7.17 -7.16
CA PRO A 54 -1.62 6.69 -6.34
C PRO A 54 -2.13 6.12 -5.01
N THR A 55 -1.59 4.96 -4.61
CA THR A 55 -1.87 4.32 -3.32
C THR A 55 -0.76 4.65 -2.33
N ALA A 56 -1.07 4.61 -1.03
CA ALA A 56 -0.06 4.86 0.01
C ALA A 56 1.14 3.89 -0.11
N SER A 57 0.87 2.62 -0.41
CA SER A 57 1.89 1.61 -0.68
C SER A 57 2.72 1.90 -1.93
N GLY A 58 2.10 2.40 -3.01
CA GLY A 58 2.82 2.82 -4.22
C GLY A 58 3.74 4.02 -3.97
N VAL A 59 3.27 5.01 -3.20
CA VAL A 59 4.10 6.18 -2.83
C VAL A 59 5.23 5.77 -1.87
N LEU A 60 4.97 4.91 -0.89
CA LEU A 60 6.01 4.34 -0.02
C LEU A 60 7.09 3.57 -0.78
N GLN A 61 6.69 2.78 -1.79
CA GLN A 61 7.64 2.11 -2.66
C GLN A 61 8.48 3.12 -3.45
N GLY A 62 7.87 4.18 -3.99
CA GLY A 62 8.58 5.27 -4.66
C GLY A 62 9.62 5.95 -3.75
N LEU A 63 9.26 6.22 -2.49
CA LEU A 63 10.19 6.77 -1.49
C LEU A 63 11.34 5.80 -1.20
N TYR A 64 11.05 4.51 -1.06
CA TYR A 64 12.08 3.50 -0.89
C TYR A 64 13.03 3.45 -2.10
N ASP A 65 12.49 3.44 -3.31
CA ASP A 65 13.29 3.41 -4.55
C ASP A 65 14.19 4.64 -4.66
N LEU A 66 13.70 5.82 -4.25
CA LEU A 66 14.50 7.05 -4.18
C LEU A 66 15.69 6.92 -3.22
N THR A 67 15.56 6.17 -2.12
CA THR A 67 16.68 5.93 -1.17
C THR A 67 17.71 4.95 -1.72
N GLN A 68 17.30 4.07 -2.64
CA GLN A 68 18.17 3.09 -3.29
C GLN A 68 18.78 3.61 -4.60
N ALA A 69 18.28 4.73 -5.12
CA ALA A 69 18.76 5.31 -6.36
C ALA A 69 20.22 5.75 -6.21
N GLU A 70 21.10 5.24 -7.07
CA GLU A 70 22.44 5.80 -7.21
C GLU A 70 22.32 7.20 -7.81
N PHE A 71 22.83 8.20 -7.09
CA PHE A 71 22.89 9.59 -7.55
C PHE A 71 23.79 9.69 -8.80
N GLN A 72 23.23 9.43 -9.97
CA GLN A 72 23.86 9.80 -11.23
C GLN A 72 23.67 11.30 -11.45
N GLU A 73 24.60 11.95 -12.17
CA GLU A 73 24.65 13.39 -12.49
C GLU A 73 23.38 14.00 -13.12
N ARG A 74 22.31 13.23 -13.31
CA ARG A 74 21.04 13.64 -13.92
C ARG A 74 20.12 14.45 -13.02
N LEU A 75 20.24 14.36 -11.70
CA LEU A 75 19.40 15.10 -10.74
C LEU A 75 20.29 15.86 -9.76
N SER A 76 20.07 17.16 -9.67
CA SER A 76 20.63 17.98 -8.60
C SER A 76 20.04 17.59 -7.24
N ILE A 77 20.73 17.96 -6.16
CA ILE A 77 20.26 17.74 -4.79
C ILE A 77 18.93 18.47 -4.54
N GLU A 78 18.74 19.64 -5.14
CA GLU A 78 17.53 20.47 -5.01
C GLU A 78 16.33 19.79 -5.68
N GLU A 79 16.49 19.25 -6.89
CA GLU A 79 15.45 18.49 -7.59
C GLU A 79 15.08 17.21 -6.81
N TYR A 80 16.07 16.55 -6.21
CA TYR A 80 15.82 15.38 -5.37
C TYR A 80 15.01 15.72 -4.11
N GLN A 81 15.37 16.82 -3.43
CA GLN A 81 14.63 17.30 -2.27
C GLN A 81 13.18 17.63 -2.64
N GLU A 82 12.96 18.31 -3.76
CA GLU A 82 11.61 18.64 -4.25
C GLU A 82 10.76 17.39 -4.49
N ILE A 83 11.32 16.37 -5.16
CA ILE A 83 10.63 15.09 -5.39
C ILE A 83 10.28 14.41 -4.07
N LEU A 84 11.20 14.41 -3.11
CA LEU A 84 11.01 13.78 -1.81
C LEU A 84 9.91 14.48 -1.00
N TYR A 85 9.88 15.81 -0.99
CA TYR A 85 8.80 16.58 -0.35
C TYR A 85 7.45 16.31 -1.01
N GLN A 86 7.38 16.31 -2.34
CA GLN A 86 6.13 16.01 -3.05
C GLN A 86 5.58 14.62 -2.72
N GLN A 87 6.45 13.61 -2.63
CA GLN A 87 6.02 12.26 -2.26
C GLN A 87 5.60 12.15 -0.80
N VAL A 88 6.28 12.85 0.12
CA VAL A 88 5.88 12.89 1.54
C VAL A 88 4.53 13.59 1.71
N ASP A 89 4.30 14.71 1.03
CA ASP A 89 3.02 15.42 1.03
C ASP A 89 1.90 14.54 0.47
N GLN A 90 2.16 13.84 -0.63
CA GLN A 90 1.21 12.92 -1.23
C GLN A 90 0.87 11.75 -0.31
N LEU A 91 1.88 11.18 0.36
CA LEU A 91 1.67 10.12 1.34
C LEU A 91 0.85 10.61 2.53
N ALA A 92 1.17 11.79 3.07
CA ALA A 92 0.44 12.40 4.17
C ALA A 92 -1.03 12.65 3.80
N SER A 93 -1.29 13.17 2.59
CA SER A 93 -2.65 13.36 2.08
C SER A 93 -3.41 12.03 1.95
N LEU A 94 -2.76 10.96 1.49
CA LEU A 94 -3.39 9.64 1.36
C LEU A 94 -3.70 8.99 2.72
N LEU A 95 -2.88 9.28 3.73
CA LEU A 95 -3.05 8.79 5.10
C LEU A 95 -3.93 9.69 5.97
N GLY A 96 -4.32 10.87 5.49
CA GLY A 96 -5.08 11.86 6.25
C GLY A 96 -4.29 12.50 7.39
N ILE A 97 -2.97 12.66 7.20
CA ILE A 97 -2.04 13.28 8.16
C ILE A 97 -1.77 14.72 7.73
N GLU A 98 -1.88 15.67 8.66
CA GLU A 98 -1.40 17.04 8.44
C GLU A 98 0.09 17.13 8.77
N LEU A 99 0.87 17.70 7.85
CA LEU A 99 2.30 17.93 8.05
C LEU A 99 2.51 19.31 8.66
N GLU A 100 3.31 19.36 9.73
CA GLU A 100 3.79 20.62 10.31
C GLU A 100 5.09 21.02 9.59
N TYR A 101 5.07 22.16 8.89
CA TYR A 101 6.22 22.72 8.19
C TYR A 101 6.89 23.84 9.00
#